data_AF-A0A959IVU8-F1
#
_entry.id   AF-A0A959IVU8-F1
#
_cell.length_a   1.000
_cell.length_b   1.000
_cell.length_c   1.000
_cell.angle_alpha   90.00
_cell.angle_beta   90.00
_cell.angle_gamma   90.00
#
_symmetry.space_group_name_H-M   'P 1'
#
loop_
_entity.id
_entity.type
_entity.pdbx_description
1 polymer ?
#
loop_
_entity_poly.entity_id
_entity_poly.type
_entity_poly.pdbx_seq_one_letter_code
_entity_poly.pdbx_strand_id
1 'polypeptide(L)'
;MDHSKNGNGKCPVMHGGNTSTSSSVTSWWPNALNLDILHQHDTKTNPLGEDYDYQEELKKLDVAALKKDLHDLMTDSQDWWP
;
A
#
# COMPACT_ATOMS: atom_id res chain seq x y z
N MET A 1 42.57 -4.41 0.49
CA MET A 1 42.45 -5.14 -0.78
C MET A 1 40.98 -5.45 -1.00
N ASP A 2 40.51 -5.04 -2.17
CA ASP A 2 39.22 -5.27 -2.83
C ASP A 2 37.90 -4.83 -2.16
N HIS A 3 37.39 -3.69 -2.65
CA HIS A 3 36.00 -3.29 -2.55
C HIS A 3 35.23 -3.89 -3.73
N SER A 4 34.60 -5.06 -3.53
CA SER A 4 33.64 -5.60 -4.49
C SER A 4 32.37 -4.75 -4.49
N LYS A 5 32.32 -3.77 -5.41
CA LYS A 5 31.15 -2.96 -5.72
C LYS A 5 30.16 -3.80 -6.54
N ASN A 6 29.21 -4.46 -5.89
CA ASN A 6 27.98 -4.89 -6.54
C ASN A 6 26.98 -3.72 -6.58
N GLY A 7 26.67 -3.26 -7.78
CA GLY A 7 25.81 -2.11 -8.09
C GLY A 7 24.33 -2.36 -7.82
N ASN A 8 23.97 -2.55 -6.55
CA ASN A 8 22.57 -2.71 -6.15
C ASN A 8 22.02 -1.41 -5.56
N GLY A 9 21.39 -0.60 -6.43
CA GLY A 9 20.29 0.31 -6.08
C GLY A 9 20.48 1.29 -4.92
N LYS A 10 21.67 1.87 -4.71
CA LYS A 10 21.84 2.94 -3.72
C LYS A 10 21.58 4.29 -4.36
N CYS A 11 20.65 5.05 -3.79
CA CYS A 11 20.43 6.45 -4.16
C CYS A 11 21.79 7.19 -4.03
N PRO A 12 22.30 7.84 -5.09
CA PRO A 12 23.63 8.46 -5.10
C PRO A 12 23.74 9.67 -4.16
N VAL A 13 22.61 10.18 -3.67
CA VAL A 13 22.53 11.20 -2.63
C VAL A 13 22.10 10.53 -1.33
N MET A 14 23.00 10.54 -0.34
CA MET A 14 22.75 9.93 0.96
C MET A 14 21.86 10.84 1.80
N HIS A 15 20.66 10.37 2.12
CA HIS A 15 19.76 10.99 3.09
C HIS A 15 19.68 10.11 4.34
N GLY A 16 19.87 10.69 5.53
CA GLY A 16 19.98 9.95 6.80
C GLY A 16 18.65 9.50 7.42
N GLY A 17 17.55 9.52 6.67
CA GLY A 17 16.23 9.12 7.16
C GLY A 17 16.01 7.61 7.12
N ASN A 18 15.19 7.09 8.03
CA ASN A 18 14.72 5.70 7.96
C ASN A 18 13.52 5.58 7.00
N THR A 19 13.78 5.66 5.70
CA THR A 19 12.75 5.68 4.65
C THR A 19 12.60 4.34 3.93
N SER A 20 13.23 3.28 4.45
CA SER A 20 13.23 1.92 3.88
C SER A 20 12.88 0.89 4.93
N THR A 21 12.13 -0.14 4.56
CA THR A 21 11.77 -1.25 5.45
C THR A 21 12.93 -2.17 5.84
N SER A 22 14.09 -2.07 5.18
CA SER A 22 15.27 -2.92 5.47
C SER A 22 15.97 -2.60 6.80
N SER A 23 15.74 -1.42 7.37
CA SER A 23 16.43 -0.93 8.58
C SER A 23 15.57 -1.11 9.83
N SER A 24 14.84 -2.23 9.91
CA SER A 24 13.95 -2.51 11.05
C SER A 24 14.72 -2.93 12.29
N VAL A 25 14.28 -2.43 13.45
CA VAL A 25 14.75 -2.83 14.79
C VAL A 25 14.52 -4.33 15.05
N THR A 26 13.48 -4.92 14.45
CA THR A 26 13.18 -6.36 14.59
C THR A 26 14.26 -7.26 14.01
N SER A 27 15.12 -6.76 13.10
CA SER A 27 16.26 -7.52 12.59
C SER A 27 17.31 -7.83 13.68
N TRP A 28 17.39 -6.99 14.72
CA TRP A 28 18.33 -7.16 15.84
C TRP A 28 17.74 -8.01 16.95
N TRP A 29 16.40 -7.97 17.11
CA TRP A 29 15.67 -8.71 18.14
C TRP A 29 14.50 -9.50 17.52
N PRO A 30 14.78 -10.59 16.80
CA PRO A 30 13.76 -11.32 16.06
C PRO A 30 12.69 -11.99 16.94
N ASN A 31 12.98 -12.22 18.22
CA ASN A 31 12.06 -12.85 19.19
C ASN A 31 11.35 -11.83 20.10
N ALA A 32 11.46 -10.52 19.82
CA ALA A 32 10.71 -9.51 20.55
C ALA A 32 9.20 -9.66 20.29
N LEU A 33 8.37 -9.30 21.27
CA LEU A 33 6.92 -9.32 21.13
C LEU A 33 6.48 -8.32 20.04
N ASN A 34 5.75 -8.80 19.04
CA ASN A 34 5.25 -7.96 17.95
C ASN A 34 3.97 -7.22 18.39
N LEU A 35 4.12 -5.92 18.67
CA LEU A 35 2.99 -5.04 18.98
C LEU A 35 2.43 -4.34 17.73
N ASP A 36 3.05 -4.52 16.56
CA ASP A 36 2.66 -3.82 15.34
C ASP A 36 1.26 -4.17 14.87
N ILE A 37 0.81 -5.38 15.16
CA ILE A 37 -0.53 -5.85 14.83
C ILE A 37 -1.64 -5.06 15.54
N LEU A 38 -1.34 -4.46 16.69
CA LEU A 38 -2.35 -3.78 17.51
C LEU A 38 -2.61 -2.34 17.06
N HIS A 39 -1.76 -1.80 16.18
CA HIS A 39 -1.91 -0.46 15.62
C HIS A 39 -2.08 -0.47 14.09
N GLN A 40 -2.38 -1.63 13.52
CA GLN A 40 -2.78 -1.74 12.10
C GLN A 40 -4.11 -1.02 11.87
N HIS A 41 -4.24 -0.37 10.71
CA HIS A 41 -5.44 0.36 10.28
C HIS A 41 -5.86 1.54 11.19
N ASP A 42 -4.89 2.20 11.84
CA ASP A 42 -5.12 3.46 12.57
C ASP A 42 -5.53 4.60 11.61
N THR A 43 -6.17 5.64 12.16
CA THR A 43 -6.77 6.76 11.41
C THR A 43 -5.75 7.53 10.57
N LYS A 44 -4.50 7.62 11.02
CA LYS A 44 -3.41 8.32 10.30
C LYS A 44 -3.12 7.75 8.92
N THR A 45 -3.46 6.47 8.70
CA THR A 45 -3.27 5.79 7.42
C THR A 45 -4.53 5.78 6.55
N ASN A 46 -5.68 6.16 7.10
CA ASN A 46 -6.95 6.18 6.38
C ASN A 46 -7.09 7.48 5.57
N PRO A 47 -7.15 7.41 4.22
CA PRO A 47 -7.27 8.61 3.38
C PRO A 47 -8.69 9.20 3.32
N LEU A 48 -9.70 8.48 3.81
CA LEU A 48 -11.12 8.83 3.61
C LEU A 48 -11.66 9.87 4.62
N GLY A 49 -10.88 10.20 5.65
CA GLY A 49 -11.29 11.12 6.72
C GLY A 49 -12.04 10.42 7.86
N GLU A 50 -12.12 11.10 9.01
CA GLU A 50 -12.66 10.52 10.25
C GLU A 50 -14.19 10.31 10.20
N ASP A 51 -14.89 11.18 9.49
CA ASP A 51 -16.36 11.16 9.40
C ASP A 51 -16.91 10.31 8.24
N TYR A 52 -16.04 9.61 7.50
CA TYR A 52 -16.46 8.84 6.32
C TYR A 52 -17.08 7.50 6.72
N ASP A 53 -18.34 7.29 6.32
CA ASP A 53 -19.07 6.04 6.50
C ASP A 53 -19.27 5.32 5.17
N TYR A 54 -18.47 4.27 4.93
CA TYR A 54 -18.57 3.45 3.72
C TYR A 54 -19.95 2.79 3.57
N GLN A 55 -20.59 2.39 4.67
CA GLN A 55 -21.88 1.72 4.62
C GLN A 55 -22.99 2.67 4.20
N GLU A 56 -22.95 3.92 4.67
CA GLU A 56 -23.91 4.96 4.25
C GLU A 56 -23.73 5.35 2.78
N GLU A 57 -22.49 5.49 2.30
CA GLU A 57 -22.23 5.78 0.89
C GLU A 57 -22.64 4.61 -0.02
N LEU A 58 -22.42 3.37 0.41
CA LEU A 58 -22.83 2.19 -0.36
C LEU A 58 -24.35 2.10 -0.53
N LYS A 59 -25.15 2.54 0.45
CA LYS A 59 -26.62 2.57 0.33
C LYS A 59 -27.11 3.54 -0.76
N LYS A 60 -26.34 4.59 -1.05
CA LYS A 60 -26.66 5.60 -2.06
C LYS A 60 -26.25 5.17 -3.47
N LEU A 61 -25.41 4.14 -3.58
CA LEU A 61 -24.86 3.66 -4.84
C LEU A 61 -25.94 3.07 -5.74
N ASP A 62 -25.95 3.45 -7.01
CA ASP A 62 -26.74 2.78 -8.04
C ASP A 62 -26.08 1.46 -8.45
N VAL A 63 -26.50 0.39 -7.78
CA VAL A 63 -26.00 -0.97 -8.02
C VAL A 63 -26.40 -1.48 -9.41
N ALA A 64 -27.50 -1.01 -9.99
CA ALA A 64 -27.93 -1.45 -11.31
C ALA A 64 -27.03 -0.85 -12.40
N ALA A 65 -26.72 0.44 -12.30
CA ALA A 65 -25.75 1.10 -13.17
C ALA A 65 -24.37 0.44 -13.06
N LEU A 66 -23.86 0.23 -11.83
CA LEU A 66 -22.55 -0.42 -11.62
C LEU A 66 -22.46 -1.81 -12.27
N LYS A 67 -23.51 -2.64 -12.12
CA LYS A 67 -23.53 -3.97 -12.74
C LYS A 67 -23.53 -3.89 -14.26
N LYS A 68 -24.28 -2.94 -14.83
CA LYS A 68 -24.30 -2.73 -16.27
C LYS A 68 -22.92 -2.32 -16.78
N ASP A 69 -22.29 -1.33 -16.15
CA ASP A 69 -20.97 -0.86 -16.55
C ASP A 69 -19.92 -1.96 -16.45
N LEU A 70 -20.02 -2.83 -15.43
CA LEU A 70 -19.14 -3.98 -15.29
C LEU A 70 -19.35 -5.03 -16.39
N HIS A 71 -20.59 -5.26 -16.83
CA HIS A 71 -20.87 -6.14 -17.97
C HIS A 71 -20.33 -5.57 -19.28
N ASP A 72 -20.48 -4.26 -19.50
CA ASP A 72 -19.98 -3.59 -20.69
C ASP A 72 -18.43 -3.67 -20.72
N LEU A 73 -17.76 -3.46 -19.58
CA LEU A 73 -16.31 -3.58 -19.41
C LEU A 73 -15.76 -4.97 -19.78
N MET A 74 -16.52 -6.06 -19.56
CA MET A 74 -16.06 -7.42 -19.90
C MET A 74 -15.79 -7.60 -21.40
N THR A 75 -16.33 -6.72 -22.24
CA THR A 75 -16.17 -6.77 -23.71
C THR A 75 -15.44 -5.55 -24.27
N ASP A 76 -15.03 -4.61 -23.41
CA ASP A 76 -14.32 -3.40 -23.77
C ASP A 76 -12.79 -3.61 -23.60
N SER A 77 -12.19 -4.31 -24.55
CA SER A 77 -10.76 -4.63 -24.55
C SER A 77 -9.92 -3.35 -24.57
N GLN A 78 -8.87 -3.33 -23.76
CA GLN A 78 -7.97 -2.19 -23.66
C GLN A 78 -6.65 -2.54 -24.35
N ASP A 79 -6.17 -1.69 -25.25
CA ASP A 79 -4.98 -1.98 -26.07
C ASP A 79 -3.70 -2.27 -25.25
N TRP A 80 -3.63 -1.75 -24.02
CA TRP A 80 -2.52 -1.98 -23.09
C TRP A 80 -2.58 -3.35 -22.40
N TRP A 81 -3.74 -4.01 -22.40
CA TRP A 81 -3.94 -5.37 -21.91
C TRP A 81 -5.08 -6.07 -22.68
N PRO A 82 -4.79 -6.58 -23.90
CA PRO A 82 -5.79 -7.21 -24.76
C PRO A 82 -6.37 -8.51 -24.18
#